data_AF-A0A352JRU9-F1
#
_entry.id   AF-A0A352JRU9-F1
#
_cell.length_a   1.000
_cell.length_b   1.000
_cell.length_c   1.000
_cell.angle_alpha   90.00
_cell.angle_beta   90.00
_cell.angle_gamma   90.00
#
_symmetry.space_group_name_H-M   'P 1'
#
loop_
_entity.id
_entity.type
_entity.pdbx_description
1 polymer ?
#
loop_
_entity_poly.entity_id
_entity_poly.type
_entity_poly.pdbx_seq_one_letter_code
_entity_poly.pdbx_strand_id
1 'polypeptide(L)'
;MRFLGVRGLITSIFIVGTALTVGQRVSQAASAELQIRSDLHITDLAPGDIKLRWTATGDDNNAGRASAYDIRFHPVSNGPINSDDRWNQAIQLTGEPRPSRSGQIDSMLIHGLIPGCRYYFCLKVIDETGNCSGLSNSPAMTAAGGSDFIPGDANNSGAVNGLDVVYMVNYFKGGNPLPEPILRGDCNGNCEVNGVDAVYLLNYLHGSNEAPFRGNCNPILATPNVNTETPIR
;
A
#
# COMPACT_ATOMS: atom_id res chain seq x y z
N MET A 1 -2.03 -26.63 -84.95
CA MET A 1 -0.93 -26.98 -84.04
C MET A 1 0.05 -25.82 -83.95
N ARG A 2 0.20 -25.27 -82.75
CA ARG A 2 1.30 -24.47 -82.14
C ARG A 2 1.97 -23.34 -82.93
N PHE A 3 1.73 -22.13 -82.42
CA PHE A 3 2.54 -20.91 -82.56
C PHE A 3 3.69 -20.89 -81.53
N LEU A 4 4.78 -20.18 -81.90
CA LEU A 4 5.80 -19.42 -81.13
C LEU A 4 6.22 -19.91 -79.72
N GLY A 5 7.50 -19.97 -79.33
CA GLY A 5 8.57 -19.00 -79.54
C GLY A 5 8.91 -18.30 -78.22
N VAL A 6 10.21 -18.27 -77.89
CA VAL A 6 10.95 -17.40 -76.93
C VAL A 6 11.45 -18.02 -75.60
N ARG A 7 12.71 -18.48 -75.70
CA ARG A 7 13.93 -18.19 -74.90
C ARG A 7 13.85 -17.93 -73.38
N GLY A 8 14.76 -18.59 -72.64
CA GLY A 8 15.38 -18.06 -71.42
C GLY A 8 16.01 -19.13 -70.52
N LEU A 9 17.33 -19.31 -70.62
CA LEU A 9 18.16 -19.99 -69.60
C LEU A 9 18.13 -19.21 -68.28
N ILE A 10 18.13 -19.91 -67.13
CA ILE A 10 19.11 -19.74 -66.03
C ILE A 10 18.82 -20.76 -64.91
N THR A 11 19.92 -21.33 -64.48
CA THR A 11 20.17 -22.36 -63.49
C THR A 11 19.73 -21.97 -62.06
N SER A 12 19.36 -22.99 -61.28
CA SER A 12 18.85 -22.95 -59.91
C SER A 12 19.64 -22.11 -58.90
N ILE A 13 18.95 -21.25 -58.16
CA ILE A 13 19.33 -20.81 -56.80
C ILE A 13 18.07 -20.91 -55.93
N PHE A 14 18.09 -21.82 -54.94
CA PHE A 14 17.18 -21.80 -53.81
C PHE A 14 17.65 -20.72 -52.84
N ILE A 15 16.91 -19.62 -52.72
CA ILE A 15 16.94 -18.77 -51.52
C ILE A 15 15.53 -18.81 -50.94
N VAL A 16 15.43 -19.33 -49.72
CA VAL A 16 14.23 -19.23 -48.88
C VAL A 16 14.06 -17.76 -48.56
N GLY A 17 13.22 -17.06 -49.33
CA GLY A 17 12.84 -15.68 -49.06
C GLY A 17 11.85 -15.65 -47.90
N THR A 18 12.34 -15.37 -46.69
CA THR A 18 11.51 -14.88 -45.61
C THR A 18 10.86 -13.58 -46.06
N ALA A 19 9.55 -13.60 -46.33
CA ALA A 19 8.78 -12.38 -46.40
C ALA A 19 8.75 -11.78 -44.99
N LEU A 20 9.66 -10.85 -44.71
CA LEU A 20 9.51 -9.88 -43.63
C LEU A 20 8.25 -9.07 -43.95
N THR A 21 7.12 -9.52 -43.42
CA THR A 21 5.96 -8.65 -43.31
C THR A 21 6.32 -7.57 -42.31
N VAL A 22 6.25 -6.32 -42.78
CA VAL A 22 6.38 -5.10 -42.00
C VAL A 22 5.73 -5.30 -40.64
N GLY A 23 6.55 -5.14 -39.60
CA GLY A 23 6.28 -5.61 -38.25
C GLY A 23 4.88 -5.29 -37.77
N GLN A 24 4.04 -6.33 -37.68
CA GLN A 24 3.01 -6.37 -36.67
C GLN A 24 3.71 -6.51 -35.32
N ARG A 25 4.22 -5.39 -34.82
CA ARG A 25 4.39 -5.22 -33.38
C ARG A 25 2.98 -5.28 -32.84
N VAL A 26 2.60 -6.45 -32.32
CA VAL A 26 1.60 -6.52 -31.25
C VAL A 26 2.02 -5.41 -30.30
N SER A 27 1.24 -4.32 -30.26
CA SER A 27 1.51 -3.19 -29.40
C SER A 27 1.28 -3.68 -27.98
N GLN A 28 2.30 -4.33 -27.45
CA GLN A 28 2.49 -4.57 -26.04
C GLN A 28 2.55 -3.17 -25.45
N ALA A 29 1.38 -2.66 -25.06
CA ALA A 29 1.20 -1.32 -24.53
C ALA A 29 2.24 -1.17 -23.43
N ALA A 30 3.13 -0.22 -23.65
CA ALA A 30 4.33 -0.03 -22.88
C ALA A 30 3.95 0.12 -21.41
N SER A 31 4.29 -0.90 -20.63
CA SER A 31 4.20 -0.88 -19.17
C SER A 31 5.25 0.12 -18.70
N ALA A 32 4.89 1.40 -18.65
CA ALA A 32 5.74 2.44 -18.11
C ALA A 32 5.85 2.22 -16.60
N GLU A 33 6.90 1.52 -16.18
CA GLU A 33 7.25 1.33 -14.79
C GLU A 33 7.49 2.69 -14.13
N LEU A 34 6.51 3.13 -13.35
CA LEU A 34 6.63 4.27 -12.47
C LEU A 34 7.63 3.93 -11.34
N GLN A 35 8.74 4.67 -11.29
CA GLN A 35 9.74 4.59 -10.23
C GLN A 35 9.49 5.68 -9.19
N ILE A 36 9.52 5.32 -7.90
CA ILE A 36 9.42 6.24 -6.77
C ILE A 36 10.83 6.48 -6.22
N ARG A 37 11.29 7.73 -6.19
CA ARG A 37 12.55 8.10 -5.54
C ARG A 37 12.41 8.13 -4.01
N SER A 38 13.45 7.62 -3.37
CA SER A 38 13.73 7.69 -1.94
C SER A 38 14.34 9.04 -1.56
N ASP A 39 13.51 10.07 -1.38
CA ASP A 39 13.94 11.40 -0.88
C ASP A 39 13.03 11.97 0.22
N LEU A 40 12.55 11.09 1.11
CA LEU A 40 11.73 11.49 2.25
C LEU A 40 12.59 12.20 3.32
N HIS A 41 12.37 13.51 3.49
CA HIS A 41 12.92 14.32 4.59
C HIS A 41 11.85 14.53 5.68
N ILE A 42 12.28 14.47 6.96
CA ILE A 42 11.42 14.52 8.14
C ILE A 42 11.41 15.95 8.72
N THR A 43 10.22 16.53 8.84
CA THR A 43 9.88 17.61 9.80
C THR A 43 8.49 17.26 10.35
N ASP A 44 8.35 17.25 11.69
CA ASP A 44 7.15 16.93 12.50
C ASP A 44 5.96 16.40 11.72
N LEU A 45 6.02 15.11 11.35
CA LEU A 45 4.84 14.37 10.93
C LEU A 45 4.19 13.79 12.18
N ALA A 46 2.86 13.81 12.24
CA ALA A 46 2.16 13.21 13.36
C ALA A 46 2.44 11.69 13.37
N PRO A 47 2.43 11.04 14.54
CA PRO A 47 2.48 9.58 14.61
C PRO A 47 1.44 8.96 13.66
N GLY A 48 1.86 8.02 12.83
CA GLY A 48 0.96 7.37 11.87
C GLY A 48 0.88 8.04 10.49
N ASP A 49 1.68 9.09 10.26
CA ASP A 49 1.72 9.75 8.96
C ASP A 49 2.72 9.09 8.00
N ILE A 50 2.38 9.09 6.70
CA ILE A 50 3.29 8.78 5.59
C ILE A 50 3.09 9.81 4.48
N LYS A 51 4.18 10.39 3.97
CA LYS A 51 4.15 11.20 2.75
C LYS A 51 4.61 10.39 1.55
N LEU A 52 3.71 10.15 0.60
CA LEU A 52 4.03 9.58 -0.70
C LEU A 52 4.46 10.66 -1.68
N ARG A 53 5.40 10.33 -2.58
CA ARG A 53 5.84 11.17 -3.71
C ARG A 53 6.02 10.32 -4.94
N TRP A 54 5.55 10.77 -6.10
CA TRP A 54 5.67 10.07 -7.38
C TRP A 54 5.75 11.05 -8.54
N THR A 55 6.16 10.56 -9.70
CA THR A 55 6.16 11.33 -10.95
C THR A 55 4.80 11.18 -11.63
N ALA A 56 4.12 12.28 -11.96
CA ALA A 56 2.89 12.24 -12.72
C ALA A 56 3.13 11.71 -14.14
N THR A 57 2.28 10.82 -14.64
CA THR A 57 2.26 10.36 -16.02
C THR A 57 1.07 10.97 -16.78
N GLY A 58 1.20 11.05 -18.11
CA GLY A 58 0.08 11.39 -18.99
C GLY A 58 -0.70 10.15 -19.43
N ASP A 59 -1.86 10.36 -20.06
CA ASP A 59 -2.78 9.32 -20.52
C ASP A 59 -2.14 8.38 -21.57
N ASP A 60 -1.25 8.92 -22.40
CA ASP A 60 -0.57 8.18 -23.48
C ASP A 60 0.95 8.09 -23.25
N ASN A 61 1.40 7.25 -22.32
CA ASN A 61 2.82 6.89 -22.12
C ASN A 61 3.80 8.07 -21.92
N ASN A 62 3.31 9.23 -21.46
CA ASN A 62 4.00 10.49 -21.07
C ASN A 62 3.46 11.75 -21.75
N ALA A 63 2.52 11.66 -22.70
CA ALA A 63 1.84 12.84 -23.23
C ALA A 63 0.52 13.08 -22.48
N GLY A 64 0.22 14.34 -22.18
CA GLY A 64 -1.04 14.72 -21.52
C GLY A 64 -0.96 14.78 -20.00
N ARG A 65 -2.12 14.62 -19.36
CA ARG A 65 -2.30 14.71 -17.91
C ARG A 65 -3.46 13.81 -17.54
N ALA A 66 -3.17 12.82 -16.72
CA ALA A 66 -4.17 11.98 -16.09
C ALA A 66 -5.34 12.77 -15.48
N SER A 67 -6.51 12.16 -15.51
CA SER A 67 -7.69 12.75 -14.88
C SER A 67 -7.73 12.49 -13.38
N ALA A 68 -7.29 11.32 -12.92
CA ALA A 68 -7.25 10.99 -11.49
C ALA A 68 -6.20 9.92 -11.14
N TYR A 69 -6.00 9.74 -9.83
CA TYR A 69 -5.27 8.63 -9.25
C TYR A 69 -6.23 7.75 -8.44
N ASP A 70 -6.04 6.44 -8.47
CA ASP A 70 -6.51 5.50 -7.44
C ASP A 70 -5.25 5.05 -6.72
N ILE A 71 -5.07 5.44 -5.46
CA ILE A 71 -3.93 5.00 -4.64
C ILE A 71 -4.46 4.06 -3.59
N ARG A 72 -3.84 2.88 -3.50
CA ARG A 72 -4.20 1.87 -2.52
C ARG A 72 -3.02 1.50 -1.66
N PHE A 73 -3.34 1.05 -0.46
CA PHE A 73 -2.35 0.57 0.48
C PHE A 73 -2.80 -0.71 1.14
N HIS A 74 -1.81 -1.45 1.60
CA HIS A 74 -2.05 -2.59 2.44
C HIS A 74 -0.88 -2.89 3.36
N PRO A 75 -1.12 -3.66 4.41
CA PRO A 75 -0.11 -4.14 5.32
C PRO A 75 1.02 -4.94 4.66
N VAL A 76 2.21 -4.89 5.26
CA VAL A 76 3.35 -5.69 4.80
C VAL A 76 3.10 -7.22 4.81
N SER A 77 2.05 -7.71 5.47
CA SER A 77 1.66 -9.14 5.64
C SER A 77 0.88 -9.63 4.45
N ASN A 78 0.17 -8.74 3.77
CA ASN A 78 -0.39 -9.03 2.46
C ASN A 78 0.71 -9.05 1.39
N GLY A 79 1.97 -8.77 1.72
CA GLY A 79 3.01 -8.64 0.72
C GLY A 79 2.76 -7.48 -0.26
N PRO A 80 3.59 -7.36 -1.31
CA PRO A 80 3.45 -6.29 -2.28
C PRO A 80 2.16 -6.39 -3.10
N ILE A 81 1.61 -5.23 -3.48
CA ILE A 81 0.44 -5.09 -4.35
C ILE A 81 0.92 -5.19 -5.81
N ASN A 82 1.10 -6.43 -6.30
CA ASN A 82 1.70 -6.71 -7.61
C ASN A 82 0.82 -7.59 -8.52
N SER A 83 -0.46 -7.77 -8.18
CA SER A 83 -1.47 -8.42 -9.01
C SER A 83 -2.83 -7.77 -8.79
N ASP A 84 -3.75 -7.91 -9.74
CA ASP A 84 -5.10 -7.35 -9.60
C ASP A 84 -5.87 -7.96 -8.41
N ASP A 85 -5.60 -9.23 -8.05
CA ASP A 85 -6.17 -9.82 -6.83
C ASP A 85 -5.71 -9.09 -5.57
N ARG A 86 -4.41 -8.76 -5.47
CA ARG A 86 -3.86 -7.99 -4.35
C ARG A 86 -4.42 -6.56 -4.35
N TRP A 87 -4.59 -5.98 -5.52
CA TRP A 87 -5.18 -4.65 -5.70
C TRP A 87 -6.64 -4.58 -5.23
N ASN A 88 -7.42 -5.61 -5.52
CA ASN A 88 -8.83 -5.70 -5.12
C ASN A 88 -9.01 -5.93 -3.63
N GLN A 89 -8.01 -6.52 -2.97
CA GLN A 89 -7.96 -6.61 -1.51
C GLN A 89 -7.56 -5.27 -0.90
N ALA A 90 -6.68 -4.52 -1.56
CA ALA A 90 -6.10 -3.27 -1.07
C ALA A 90 -7.13 -2.20 -0.69
N ILE A 91 -6.83 -1.47 0.39
CA ILE A 91 -7.67 -0.37 0.86
C ILE A 91 -7.36 0.85 0.00
N GLN A 92 -8.40 1.40 -0.63
CA GLN A 92 -8.30 2.63 -1.40
C GLN A 92 -8.19 3.83 -0.46
N LEU A 93 -7.20 4.69 -0.70
CA LEU A 93 -7.07 5.98 -0.06
C LEU A 93 -8.09 6.96 -0.64
N THR A 94 -8.30 8.08 0.05
CA THR A 94 -9.16 9.16 -0.43
C THR A 94 -8.46 10.49 -0.26
N GLY A 95 -8.76 11.46 -1.12
CA GLY A 95 -8.16 12.79 -1.06
C GLY A 95 -6.88 12.90 -1.89
N GLU A 96 -6.76 12.06 -2.92
CA GLU A 96 -5.70 12.12 -3.90
C GLU A 96 -5.61 13.52 -4.54
N PRO A 97 -4.40 14.05 -4.76
CA PRO A 97 -4.24 15.32 -5.42
C PRO A 97 -4.72 15.21 -6.87
N ARG A 98 -5.16 16.34 -7.44
CA ARG A 98 -5.37 16.41 -8.88
C ARG A 98 -4.03 16.16 -9.60
N PRO A 99 -3.97 15.25 -10.58
CA PRO A 99 -2.73 14.96 -11.30
C PRO A 99 -2.08 16.20 -11.91
N SER A 100 -0.77 16.31 -11.76
CA SER A 100 0.04 17.29 -12.46
C SER A 100 0.29 16.87 -13.91
N ARG A 101 0.85 17.78 -14.71
CA ARG A 101 1.31 17.43 -16.06
C ARG A 101 2.36 16.33 -15.99
N SER A 102 2.38 15.47 -17.00
CA SER A 102 3.39 14.43 -17.16
C SER A 102 4.82 14.94 -16.89
N GLY A 103 5.58 14.20 -16.08
CA GLY A 103 6.96 14.52 -15.69
C GLY A 103 7.10 15.43 -14.47
N GLN A 104 6.02 15.99 -13.93
CA GLN A 104 6.05 16.73 -12.66
C GLN A 104 5.98 15.78 -11.45
N ILE A 105 6.36 16.25 -10.27
CA ILE A 105 6.27 15.46 -9.04
C ILE A 105 4.97 15.80 -8.32
N ASP A 106 4.17 14.78 -8.06
CA ASP A 106 3.01 14.84 -7.18
C ASP A 106 3.33 14.19 -5.83
N SER A 107 2.53 14.55 -4.82
CA SER A 107 2.69 14.02 -3.47
C SER A 107 1.38 14.01 -2.71
N MET A 108 1.24 13.08 -1.77
CA MET A 108 0.09 12.96 -0.87
C MET A 108 0.56 12.67 0.54
N LEU A 109 -0.03 13.34 1.52
CA LEU A 109 0.15 13.03 2.94
C LEU A 109 -0.99 12.11 3.37
N ILE A 110 -0.63 10.98 3.97
CA ILE A 110 -1.53 9.97 4.49
C ILE A 110 -1.48 10.07 6.00
N HIS A 111 -2.64 10.08 6.62
CA HIS A 111 -2.83 10.16 8.06
C HIS A 111 -3.50 8.90 8.61
N GLY A 112 -3.45 8.71 9.93
CA GLY A 112 -4.24 7.70 10.62
C GLY A 112 -3.78 6.25 10.39
N LEU A 113 -2.56 6.04 9.91
CA LEU A 113 -1.95 4.71 9.91
C LEU A 113 -1.47 4.39 11.33
N ILE A 114 -1.35 3.11 11.65
CA ILE A 114 -0.72 2.69 12.90
C ILE A 114 0.75 3.18 12.91
N PRO A 115 1.16 4.02 13.88
CA PRO A 115 2.54 4.51 13.97
C PRO A 115 3.54 3.35 14.10
N GLY A 116 4.64 3.40 13.34
CA GLY A 116 5.68 2.36 13.38
C GLY A 116 5.36 1.07 12.62
N CYS A 117 4.15 0.93 12.05
CA CYS A 117 3.81 -0.20 11.17
C CYS A 117 4.23 0.06 9.72
N ARG A 118 4.54 -1.02 8.99
CA ARG A 118 4.97 -0.96 7.59
C ARG A 118 3.86 -1.35 6.61
N TYR A 119 3.72 -0.56 5.55
CA TYR A 119 2.67 -0.68 4.54
C TYR A 119 3.27 -0.71 3.13
N TYR A 120 2.67 -1.49 2.24
CA TYR A 120 2.84 -1.39 0.80
C TYR A 120 1.85 -0.39 0.20
N PHE A 121 2.28 0.33 -0.82
CA PHE A 121 1.47 1.29 -1.56
C PHE A 121 1.55 0.98 -3.05
N CYS A 122 0.46 1.15 -3.77
CA CYS A 122 0.42 1.04 -5.22
C CYS A 122 -0.58 2.06 -5.76
N LEU A 123 -0.38 2.50 -7.00
CA LEU A 123 -1.28 3.43 -7.66
C LEU A 123 -1.64 2.97 -9.07
N LYS A 124 -2.85 3.34 -9.50
CA LYS A 124 -3.30 3.34 -10.89
C LYS A 124 -3.64 4.76 -11.31
N VAL A 125 -3.45 5.04 -12.58
CA VAL A 125 -3.76 6.32 -13.21
C VAL A 125 -5.02 6.15 -14.04
N ILE A 126 -5.90 7.15 -14.00
CA ILE A 126 -7.21 7.11 -14.65
C ILE A 126 -7.29 8.27 -15.67
N ASP A 127 -7.70 7.96 -16.91
CA ASP A 127 -7.92 8.95 -17.97
C ASP A 127 -9.32 9.61 -17.92
N GLU A 128 -9.59 10.59 -18.79
CA GLU A 128 -10.86 11.31 -18.84
C GLU A 128 -12.07 10.44 -19.23
N THR A 129 -11.82 9.29 -19.83
CA THR A 129 -12.84 8.31 -20.21
C THR A 129 -13.04 7.21 -19.16
N GLY A 130 -12.24 7.22 -18.09
CA GLY A 130 -12.28 6.26 -17.00
C GLY A 130 -11.42 5.01 -17.21
N ASN A 131 -10.56 4.96 -18.24
CA ASN A 131 -9.64 3.83 -18.38
C ASN A 131 -8.54 3.91 -17.33
N CYS A 132 -8.19 2.76 -16.75
CA CYS A 132 -7.15 2.65 -15.73
C CYS A 132 -5.86 2.08 -16.34
N SER A 133 -4.71 2.57 -15.87
CA SER A 133 -3.40 2.00 -16.17
C SER A 133 -3.22 0.60 -15.57
N GLY A 134 -2.12 -0.05 -15.92
CA GLY A 134 -1.56 -1.14 -15.13
C GLY A 134 -1.13 -0.69 -13.73
N LEU A 135 -0.74 -1.65 -12.88
CA LEU A 135 -0.23 -1.38 -11.53
C LEU A 135 1.13 -0.68 -11.58
N SER A 136 1.33 0.32 -10.70
CA SER A 136 2.67 0.83 -10.43
C SER A 136 3.54 -0.22 -9.71
N ASN A 137 4.80 0.13 -9.44
CA ASN A 137 5.55 -0.61 -8.43
C ASN A 137 4.84 -0.54 -7.06
N SER A 138 5.25 -1.43 -6.15
CA SER A 138 4.65 -1.53 -4.80
C SER A 138 5.71 -1.30 -3.72
N PRO A 139 6.21 -0.06 -3.51
CA PRO A 139 7.14 0.22 -2.43
C PRO A 139 6.51 0.03 -1.06
N ALA A 140 7.34 -0.23 -0.05
CA ALA A 140 6.92 -0.32 1.35
C ALA A 140 7.59 0.75 2.22
N MET A 141 6.79 1.40 3.06
CA MET A 141 7.22 2.46 3.98
C MET A 141 6.66 2.19 5.39
N THR A 142 7.46 2.47 6.41
CA THR A 142 7.01 2.47 7.81
C THR A 142 6.39 3.82 8.14
N ALA A 143 5.19 3.81 8.71
CA ALA A 143 4.52 5.02 9.15
C ALA A 143 5.34 5.70 10.25
N ALA A 144 5.34 7.03 10.26
CA ALA A 144 6.07 7.82 11.23
C ALA A 144 5.80 7.25 12.63
N GLY A 145 6.87 6.81 13.28
CA GLY A 145 6.78 6.21 14.60
C GLY A 145 6.20 7.24 15.57
N GLY A 146 5.31 6.77 16.45
CA GLY A 146 5.06 7.51 17.69
C GLY A 146 6.35 7.56 18.51
N SER A 147 6.35 8.39 19.55
CA SER A 147 7.38 8.30 20.59
C SER A 147 7.57 6.84 20.99
N ASP A 148 8.83 6.42 21.21
CA ASP A 148 9.13 5.07 21.66
C ASP A 148 8.23 4.69 22.84
N PHE A 149 7.54 3.55 22.75
CA PHE A 149 6.53 3.14 23.72
C PHE A 149 6.93 1.84 24.40
N ILE A 150 6.51 1.71 25.66
CA ILE A 150 6.68 0.51 26.48
C ILE A 150 5.44 -0.38 26.25
N PRO A 151 5.59 -1.58 25.68
CA PRO A 151 4.47 -2.53 25.57
C PRO A 151 3.88 -2.81 26.96
N GLY A 152 2.55 -2.79 27.06
CA GLY A 152 1.84 -3.00 28.32
C GLY A 152 1.68 -1.77 29.22
N ASP A 153 2.32 -0.63 28.92
CA ASP A 153 2.11 0.64 29.64
C ASP A 153 0.97 1.42 28.97
N ALA A 154 -0.22 0.83 28.90
CA ALA A 154 -1.40 1.31 28.14
C ALA A 154 -1.79 2.77 28.43
N ASN A 155 -1.58 3.26 29.65
CA ASN A 155 -1.90 4.63 30.04
C ASN A 155 -0.75 5.63 29.85
N ASN A 156 0.39 5.19 29.30
CA ASN A 156 1.60 5.99 29.08
C ASN A 156 2.13 6.67 30.36
N SER A 157 2.07 5.96 31.48
CA SER A 157 2.63 6.42 32.76
C SER A 157 4.13 6.15 32.89
N GLY A 158 4.69 5.32 32.01
CA GLY A 158 6.06 4.82 32.08
C GLY A 158 6.23 3.56 32.94
N ALA A 159 5.15 3.02 33.50
CA ALA A 159 5.20 1.88 34.41
C ALA A 159 4.13 0.85 34.07
N VAL A 160 4.54 -0.36 33.70
CA VAL A 160 3.65 -1.50 33.40
C VAL A 160 3.10 -2.09 34.70
N ASN A 161 1.82 -1.85 35.02
CA ASN A 161 1.19 -2.29 36.25
C ASN A 161 -0.34 -2.49 36.12
N GLY A 162 -1.03 -2.73 37.25
CA GLY A 162 -2.48 -2.98 37.26
C GLY A 162 -3.34 -1.83 36.73
N LEU A 163 -2.83 -0.58 36.73
CA LEU A 163 -3.51 0.58 36.15
C LEU A 163 -3.61 0.48 34.63
N ASP A 164 -2.68 -0.21 33.96
CA ASP A 164 -2.71 -0.41 32.51
C ASP A 164 -3.77 -1.44 32.11
N VAL A 165 -3.95 -2.48 32.94
CA VAL A 165 -5.07 -3.43 32.79
C VAL A 165 -6.39 -2.69 32.93
N VAL A 166 -6.53 -1.84 33.95
CA VAL A 166 -7.74 -1.03 34.15
C VAL A 166 -7.94 -0.06 32.98
N TYR A 167 -6.87 0.55 32.47
CA TYR A 167 -6.93 1.45 31.33
C TYR A 167 -7.48 0.74 30.09
N MET A 168 -6.93 -0.44 29.75
CA MET A 168 -7.39 -1.22 28.60
C MET A 168 -8.85 -1.66 28.75
N VAL A 169 -9.25 -2.14 29.93
CA VAL A 169 -10.65 -2.51 30.19
C VAL A 169 -11.60 -1.32 30.00
N ASN A 170 -11.23 -0.13 30.47
CA ASN A 170 -12.03 1.08 30.29
C ASN A 170 -12.03 1.57 28.83
N TYR A 171 -10.92 1.43 28.12
CA TYR A 171 -10.84 1.71 26.69
C TYR A 171 -11.79 0.81 25.88
N PHE A 172 -11.78 -0.50 26.11
CA PHE A 172 -12.69 -1.43 25.42
C PHE A 172 -14.17 -1.19 25.71
N LYS A 173 -14.47 -0.55 26.85
CA LYS A 173 -15.82 -0.10 27.21
C LYS A 173 -16.20 1.26 26.63
N GLY A 174 -15.30 1.91 25.88
CA GLY A 174 -15.49 3.24 25.30
C GLY A 174 -15.33 4.40 26.30
N GLY A 175 -14.77 4.15 27.49
CA GLY A 175 -14.62 5.16 28.55
C GLY A 175 -13.30 5.94 28.49
N ASN A 176 -12.21 5.31 28.02
CA ASN A 176 -10.90 5.95 27.87
C ASN A 176 -10.59 6.22 26.39
N PRO A 177 -9.74 7.24 26.09
CA PRO A 177 -9.23 7.42 24.74
C PRO A 177 -8.35 6.23 24.31
N LEU A 178 -8.17 6.09 23.00
CA LEU A 178 -7.24 5.11 22.41
C LEU A 178 -5.86 5.22 23.09
N PRO A 179 -5.22 4.10 23.49
CA PRO A 179 -3.79 4.12 23.83
C PRO A 179 -2.99 4.67 22.64
N GLU A 180 -2.08 5.62 22.89
CA GLU A 180 -1.22 6.18 21.83
C GLU A 180 0.26 5.83 22.09
N PRO A 181 0.94 5.18 21.12
CA PRO A 181 0.37 4.49 19.94
C PRO A 181 -0.47 3.28 20.37
N ILE A 182 -1.44 2.85 19.54
CA ILE A 182 -2.35 1.74 19.87
C ILE A 182 -1.59 0.48 20.32
N LEU A 183 -0.45 0.20 19.70
CA LEU A 183 0.44 -0.94 19.98
C LEU A 183 0.98 -0.98 21.42
N ARG A 184 0.88 0.09 22.19
CA ARG A 184 1.16 0.11 23.62
C ARG A 184 0.24 -0.82 24.41
N GLY A 185 -0.98 -1.01 23.92
CA GLY A 185 -1.93 -1.98 24.45
C GLY A 185 -1.75 -3.41 23.90
N ASP A 186 -0.94 -3.63 22.87
CA ASP A 186 -0.64 -4.96 22.34
C ASP A 186 0.43 -5.60 23.23
N CYS A 187 -0.01 -6.45 24.15
CA CYS A 187 0.86 -6.99 25.19
C CYS A 187 1.50 -8.32 24.77
N ASN A 188 0.90 -9.03 23.82
CA ASN A 188 1.38 -10.32 23.34
C ASN A 188 2.08 -10.24 21.96
N GLY A 189 2.18 -9.04 21.39
CA GLY A 189 2.84 -8.76 20.12
C GLY A 189 2.12 -9.34 18.90
N ASN A 190 0.82 -9.63 19.00
CA ASN A 190 0.02 -10.20 17.91
C ASN A 190 -0.61 -9.13 17.00
N CYS A 191 -0.43 -7.86 17.35
CA CYS A 191 -0.83 -6.70 16.55
C CYS A 191 -2.33 -6.45 16.51
N GLU A 192 -3.03 -7.04 17.46
CA GLU A 192 -4.38 -6.70 17.87
C GLU A 192 -4.30 -6.09 19.26
N VAL A 193 -5.21 -5.16 19.54
CA VAL A 193 -5.39 -4.64 20.90
C VAL A 193 -6.80 -4.95 21.31
N ASN A 194 -6.97 -6.03 22.07
CA ASN A 194 -8.26 -6.54 22.48
C ASN A 194 -8.22 -7.15 23.90
N GLY A 195 -9.29 -7.81 24.31
CA GLY A 195 -9.38 -8.39 25.66
C GLY A 195 -8.29 -9.43 25.97
N VAL A 196 -7.69 -10.05 24.95
CA VAL A 196 -6.57 -10.99 25.11
C VAL A 196 -5.35 -10.26 25.66
N ASP A 197 -5.09 -9.02 25.27
CA ASP A 197 -3.96 -8.24 25.77
C ASP A 197 -4.14 -7.83 27.23
N ALA A 198 -5.35 -7.45 27.61
CA ALA A 198 -5.67 -7.16 29.01
C ALA A 198 -5.46 -8.40 29.89
N VAL A 199 -5.87 -9.58 29.41
CA VAL A 199 -5.63 -10.86 30.10
C VAL A 199 -4.14 -11.23 30.09
N TYR A 200 -3.43 -11.00 28.98
CA TYR A 200 -1.99 -11.26 28.88
C TYR A 200 -1.21 -10.43 29.90
N LEU A 201 -1.50 -9.13 29.96
CA LEU A 201 -0.87 -8.21 30.89
C LEU A 201 -1.18 -8.58 32.34
N LEU A 202 -2.43 -8.94 32.64
CA LEU A 202 -2.81 -9.45 33.96
C LEU A 202 -1.99 -10.69 34.36
N ASN A 203 -1.86 -11.66 33.45
CA ASN A 203 -1.07 -12.87 33.70
C ASN A 203 0.42 -12.59 33.87
N TYR A 204 0.98 -11.62 33.14
CA TYR A 204 2.35 -11.14 33.34
C TYR A 204 2.54 -10.55 34.74
N LEU A 205 1.62 -9.69 35.19
CA LEU A 205 1.68 -9.09 36.52
C LEU A 205 1.57 -10.13 37.65
N HIS A 206 0.91 -11.26 37.38
CA HIS A 206 0.87 -12.44 38.27
C HIS A 206 2.06 -13.39 38.10
N GLY A 207 3.03 -13.08 37.24
CA GLY A 207 4.24 -13.88 37.01
C GLY A 207 4.04 -15.15 36.18
N SER A 208 2.91 -15.27 35.47
CA SER A 208 2.56 -16.44 34.67
C SER A 208 2.92 -16.31 33.18
N ASN A 209 3.11 -15.08 32.68
CA ASN A 209 3.53 -14.80 31.29
C ASN A 209 4.91 -14.12 31.26
N GLU A 210 5.53 -14.13 30.07
CA GLU A 210 6.68 -13.27 29.76
C GLU A 210 6.29 -11.78 29.79
N ALA A 211 7.31 -10.91 29.85
CA ALA A 211 7.10 -9.48 29.79
C ALA A 211 6.44 -9.07 28.46
N PRO A 212 5.52 -8.10 28.46
CA PRO A 212 4.96 -7.56 27.24
C PRO A 212 6.07 -7.13 26.29
N PHE A 213 5.92 -7.46 25.02
CA PHE A 213 6.94 -7.21 24.01
C PHE A 213 6.32 -6.59 22.77
N ARG A 214 7.14 -5.84 22.03
CA ARG A 214 6.69 -5.20 20.80
C ARG A 214 6.58 -6.27 19.71
N GLY A 215 5.35 -6.50 19.25
CA GLY A 215 5.07 -7.34 18.09
C GLY A 215 5.71 -6.77 16.81
N ASN A 216 6.00 -7.65 15.84
CA ASN A 216 6.43 -7.21 14.52
C ASN A 216 5.21 -6.79 13.70
N CYS A 217 4.63 -5.64 14.08
CA CYS A 217 3.26 -5.35 13.75
C CYS A 217 3.00 -4.96 12.32
N ASN A 218 2.11 -5.76 11.77
CA ASN A 218 1.82 -5.84 10.37
C ASN A 218 0.34 -5.52 10.20
N PRO A 219 -0.01 -4.39 9.57
CA PRO A 219 -1.26 -3.68 9.85
C PRO A 219 -2.59 -4.28 9.32
N ILE A 220 -2.75 -5.60 9.16
CA ILE A 220 -4.07 -6.19 8.74
C ILE A 220 -5.11 -6.09 9.84
N LEU A 221 -4.72 -5.90 11.10
CA LEU A 221 -5.65 -6.12 12.22
C LEU A 221 -6.12 -4.85 12.93
N ALA A 222 -5.64 -3.66 12.54
CA ALA A 222 -6.34 -2.41 12.89
C ALA A 222 -7.29 -2.03 11.75
N THR A 223 -8.39 -2.75 11.62
CA THR A 223 -9.52 -2.16 10.91
C THR A 223 -9.99 -0.95 11.72
N PRO A 224 -10.18 0.24 11.12
CA PRO A 224 -11.05 1.22 11.75
C PRO A 224 -12.41 0.54 11.82
N ASN A 225 -12.96 0.38 13.02
CA ASN A 225 -14.38 0.11 13.18
C ASN A 225 -15.13 1.24 12.47
N VAL A 226 -15.47 1.04 11.20
CA VAL A 226 -16.54 1.77 10.56
C VAL A 226 -17.78 1.26 11.24
N ASN A 227 -18.21 1.99 12.27
CA ASN A 227 -19.51 1.85 12.89
C ASN A 227 -20.55 1.98 11.76
N THR A 228 -20.94 0.85 11.17
CA THR A 228 -22.17 0.73 10.40
C THR A 228 -23.30 0.39 11.37
N GLU A 229 -23.48 1.23 12.40
CA GLU A 229 -24.78 1.34 13.04
C GLU A 229 -25.66 2.17 12.11
N THR A 230 -26.41 1.46 11.27
CA THR A 230 -27.61 2.00 10.66
C THR A 230 -28.56 2.40 11.79
N PRO A 231 -29.13 3.62 11.81
CA PRO A 231 -30.17 3.94 12.77
C PRO A 231 -31.40 3.09 12.43
N ILE A 232 -31.77 2.20 13.34
CA ILE A 232 -33.06 1.52 13.31
C ILE A 232 -34.12 2.61 13.55
N ARG A 233 -34.93 2.91 12.54
CA ARG A 233 -36.21 3.61 12.71
C ARG A 233 -37.30 2.62 13.04
#